data_AF-A0A7K3ZW48-F1
#
_entry.id   AF-A0A7K3ZW48-F1
#
_cell.length_a   1.000
_cell.length_b   1.000
_cell.length_c   1.000
_cell.angle_alpha   90.00
_cell.angle_beta   90.00
_cell.angle_gamma   90.00
#
_symmetry.space_group_name_H-M   'P 1'
#
loop_
_entity.id
_entity.type
_entity.pdbx_description
1 polymer ?
#
loop_
_entity_poly.entity_id
_entity_poly.type
_entity_poly.pdbx_seq_one_letter_code
_entity_poly.pdbx_strand_id
1 'polypeptide(L)'
;MINEALAVFLLAAAYDILLGEMPARIHPVVWIGRLISFLRLRFPASKIGGMALALVVIAVTVLSGHLLVRAAGYLPLLPLLLSAFLLKSTFSMRCLLQVSSDIGRAIEEDMDRARSMLPALVGRDTASLSQGQASSAVIESLSENYVDGILSPIFYYVLFSPLGLGLEAALAFKAVSTMDSMVGYKTEGLRELGFAGARSDDLLNFIPARLSIFSIALARPLQAGAALAAAIRFHGRTPSPNSGWPMAACAGALGLRLEKPGSYVLLDEGKEPQTSDVPLAIGLIQRAIFLILAAALLILYSA
;
A
#
# COMPACT_ATOMS: atom_id res chain seq x y z
N MET A 1 -23.67 -13.82 -17.06
CA MET A 1 -22.44 -14.24 -16.36
C MET A 1 -22.07 -13.09 -15.46
N ILE A 2 -22.11 -13.25 -14.13
CA ILE A 2 -21.43 -12.28 -13.27
C ILE A 2 -20.00 -12.20 -13.79
N ASN A 3 -19.52 -10.99 -14.12
CA ASN A 3 -18.19 -10.79 -14.67
C ASN A 3 -17.19 -11.49 -13.73
N GLU A 4 -16.43 -12.47 -14.23
CA GLU A 4 -15.55 -13.32 -13.40
C GLU A 4 -14.62 -12.44 -12.53
N ALA A 5 -14.20 -11.30 -13.08
CA ALA A 5 -13.43 -10.30 -12.36
C ALA A 5 -14.16 -9.72 -11.14
N LEU A 6 -15.46 -9.41 -11.28
CA LEU A 6 -16.28 -8.97 -10.15
C LEU A 6 -16.38 -10.05 -9.07
N ALA A 7 -16.57 -11.32 -9.44
CA ALA A 7 -16.64 -12.41 -8.48
C ALA A 7 -15.31 -12.61 -7.73
N VAL A 8 -14.18 -12.60 -8.45
CA VAL A 8 -12.83 -12.65 -7.87
C VAL A 8 -12.61 -11.48 -6.90
N PHE A 9 -12.97 -10.26 -7.31
CA PHE A 9 -12.84 -9.06 -6.47
C PHE A 9 -13.66 -9.14 -5.18
N LEU A 10 -14.94 -9.51 -5.29
CA LEU A 10 -15.83 -9.65 -4.13
C LEU A 10 -15.32 -10.71 -3.15
N LEU A 11 -14.88 -11.87 -3.64
CA LEU A 11 -14.32 -12.93 -2.80
C LEU A 11 -13.01 -12.49 -2.13
N ALA A 12 -12.12 -11.80 -2.86
CA ALA A 12 -10.87 -11.29 -2.30
C ALA A 12 -11.11 -10.24 -1.21
N ALA A 13 -12.01 -9.28 -1.46
CA ALA A 13 -12.37 -8.25 -0.49
C ALA A 13 -13.08 -8.85 0.74
N ALA A 14 -14.02 -9.78 0.54
CA ALA A 14 -14.69 -10.49 1.62
C ALA A 14 -13.69 -11.30 2.46
N TYR A 15 -12.73 -11.98 1.82
CA TYR A 15 -11.67 -12.70 2.53
C TYR A 15 -10.90 -11.74 3.45
N ASP A 16 -10.42 -10.60 2.94
CA ASP A 16 -9.62 -9.66 3.74
C ASP A 16 -10.40 -9.11 4.94
N ILE A 17 -11.66 -8.70 4.72
CA ILE A 17 -12.51 -8.16 5.78
C ILE A 17 -12.80 -9.23 6.86
N LEU A 18 -13.18 -10.44 6.45
CA LEU A 18 -13.63 -11.49 7.37
C LEU A 18 -12.48 -12.25 8.03
N LEU A 19 -11.41 -12.56 7.28
CA LEU A 19 -10.33 -13.45 7.70
C LEU A 19 -8.99 -12.73 7.93
N GLY A 20 -8.77 -11.56 7.31
CA GLY A 20 -7.52 -10.81 7.44
C GLY A 20 -6.34 -11.47 6.72
N GLU A 21 -5.16 -11.46 7.35
CA GLU A 21 -3.92 -11.92 6.70
C GLU A 21 -3.74 -13.43 6.62
N MET A 22 -3.09 -13.88 5.54
CA MET A 22 -2.67 -15.27 5.43
C MET A 22 -1.46 -15.55 6.33
N PRO A 23 -1.34 -16.76 6.89
CA PRO A 23 -0.10 -17.18 7.54
C PRO A 23 1.10 -17.05 6.59
N ALA A 24 2.23 -16.58 7.11
CA ALA A 24 3.44 -16.30 6.32
C ALA A 24 3.91 -17.49 5.45
N ARG A 25 3.66 -18.73 5.88
CA ARG A 25 3.99 -19.95 5.12
C ARG A 25 3.31 -20.04 3.75
N ILE A 26 2.09 -19.52 3.63
CA ILE A 26 1.27 -19.61 2.41
C ILE A 26 1.06 -18.26 1.73
N HIS A 27 1.71 -17.20 2.21
CA HIS A 27 1.47 -15.85 1.71
C HIS A 27 2.31 -15.57 0.45
N PRO A 28 1.69 -15.28 -0.73
CA PRO A 28 2.42 -15.02 -1.97
C PRO A 28 3.47 -13.90 -1.87
N VAL A 29 3.16 -12.79 -1.21
CA VAL A 29 4.13 -11.70 -0.94
C VAL A 29 5.38 -12.17 -0.20
N VAL A 30 5.25 -13.09 0.78
CA VAL A 30 6.41 -13.66 1.48
C VAL A 30 7.27 -14.49 0.52
N TRP A 31 6.65 -15.21 -0.42
CA TRP A 31 7.37 -15.96 -1.45
C TRP A 31 8.08 -15.04 -2.44
N ILE A 32 7.45 -13.94 -2.85
CA ILE A 32 8.08 -12.87 -3.66
C ILE A 32 9.31 -12.33 -2.91
N GLY A 33 9.20 -12.05 -1.61
CA GLY A 33 10.32 -11.56 -0.82
C GLY A 33 11.48 -12.55 -0.68
N ARG A 34 11.18 -13.85 -0.55
CA ARG A 34 12.19 -14.92 -0.59
C ARG A 34 12.87 -15.00 -1.95
N LEU A 35 12.11 -14.89 -3.03
CA LEU A 35 12.63 -14.85 -4.40
C LEU A 35 13.58 -13.66 -4.60
N ILE A 36 13.18 -12.47 -4.16
CA ILE A 36 14.01 -11.25 -4.21
C ILE A 36 15.30 -11.46 -3.41
N SER A 37 15.20 -12.01 -2.19
CA SER A 37 16.37 -12.24 -1.31
C SER A 37 17.37 -13.24 -1.91
N PHE A 38 16.86 -14.25 -2.62
CA PHE A 38 17.67 -15.21 -3.35
C PHE A 38 18.30 -14.62 -4.61
N LEU A 39 17.53 -13.88 -5.41
CA LEU A 39 17.99 -13.35 -6.68
C LEU A 39 18.91 -12.14 -6.52
N ARG A 40 18.70 -11.26 -5.53
CA ARG A 40 19.54 -10.05 -5.35
C ARG A 40 21.03 -10.34 -5.20
N LEU A 41 21.38 -11.53 -4.68
CA LEU A 41 22.77 -11.98 -4.53
C LEU A 41 23.38 -12.52 -5.84
N ARG A 42 22.59 -12.67 -6.89
CA ARG A 42 22.96 -13.26 -8.20
C ARG A 42 23.02 -12.22 -9.32
N PHE A 43 22.54 -11.01 -9.09
CA PHE A 43 22.63 -9.91 -10.03
C PHE A 43 23.75 -8.95 -9.63
N PRO A 44 24.45 -8.33 -10.60
CA PRO A 44 25.45 -7.32 -10.28
C PRO A 44 24.80 -6.13 -9.58
N ALA A 45 25.50 -5.55 -8.60
CA ALA A 45 25.06 -4.35 -7.88
C ALA A 45 25.18 -3.10 -8.77
N SER A 46 24.42 -3.08 -9.86
CA SER A 46 24.38 -2.00 -10.85
C SER A 46 22.93 -1.71 -11.26
N LYS A 47 22.70 -0.57 -11.90
CA LYS A 47 21.37 -0.20 -12.41
C LYS A 47 20.79 -1.24 -13.38
N ILE A 48 21.62 -1.76 -14.27
CA ILE A 48 21.22 -2.80 -15.24
C ILE A 48 20.89 -4.10 -14.50
N GLY A 49 21.70 -4.48 -13.51
CA GLY A 49 21.42 -5.64 -12.65
C GLY A 49 20.11 -5.49 -11.90
N GLY A 50 19.80 -4.30 -11.39
CA GLY A 50 18.54 -3.98 -10.74
C GLY A 50 17.34 -4.08 -11.67
N MET A 51 17.49 -3.61 -12.91
CA MET A 51 16.45 -3.68 -13.94
C MET A 51 16.17 -5.13 -14.37
N ALA A 52 17.23 -5.93 -14.52
CA ALA A 52 17.10 -7.35 -14.81
C ALA A 52 16.47 -8.12 -13.65
N LEU A 53 16.86 -7.82 -12.39
CA LEU A 53 16.24 -8.37 -11.20
C LEU A 53 14.74 -8.04 -11.14
N ALA A 54 14.36 -6.77 -11.38
CA ALA A 54 12.97 -6.32 -11.44
C ALA A 54 12.18 -7.11 -12.48
N LEU A 55 12.69 -7.19 -13.71
CA LEU A 55 12.03 -7.92 -14.79
C LEU A 55 11.83 -9.41 -14.44
N VAL A 56 12.85 -10.07 -13.90
CA VAL A 56 12.76 -11.50 -13.54
C VAL A 56 11.76 -11.73 -12.41
N VAL A 57 11.77 -10.90 -11.36
CA VAL A 57 10.83 -11.05 -10.24
C VAL A 57 9.39 -10.82 -10.70
N ILE A 58 9.14 -9.78 -11.50
CA ILE A 58 7.82 -9.51 -12.08
C ILE A 58 7.38 -10.69 -12.97
N ALA A 59 8.23 -11.11 -13.91
CA ALA A 59 7.92 -12.20 -14.82
C ALA A 59 7.62 -13.51 -14.09
N VAL A 60 8.45 -13.91 -13.13
CA VAL A 60 8.22 -15.13 -12.33
C VAL A 60 6.92 -15.01 -11.53
N THR A 61 6.66 -13.87 -10.89
CA THR A 61 5.44 -13.66 -10.09
C THR A 61 4.19 -13.77 -10.96
N VAL A 62 4.14 -13.01 -12.06
CA VAL A 62 2.99 -12.97 -12.97
C VAL A 62 2.78 -14.32 -13.66
N LEU A 63 3.83 -14.91 -14.24
CA LEU A 63 3.72 -16.20 -14.94
C LEU A 63 3.33 -17.32 -13.98
N SER A 64 3.89 -17.35 -12.77
CA SER A 64 3.51 -18.37 -11.78
C SER A 64 2.03 -18.25 -11.38
N GLY A 65 1.53 -17.03 -11.13
CA GLY A 65 0.12 -16.79 -10.83
C GLY A 65 -0.80 -17.20 -11.98
N HIS A 66 -0.49 -16.74 -13.20
CA HIS A 66 -1.26 -17.06 -14.40
C HIS A 66 -1.30 -18.57 -14.68
N LEU A 67 -0.14 -19.24 -14.67
CA LEU A 67 -0.05 -20.68 -14.92
C LEU A 67 -0.76 -21.49 -13.83
N LEU A 68 -0.71 -21.06 -12.57
CA LEU A 68 -1.40 -21.72 -11.46
C LEU A 68 -2.93 -21.68 -11.64
N VAL A 69 -3.49 -20.51 -11.98
CA VAL A 69 -4.92 -20.36 -12.26
C VAL A 69 -5.32 -21.17 -13.48
N ARG A 70 -4.52 -21.14 -14.56
CA ARG A 70 -4.78 -21.91 -15.79
C ARG A 70 -4.76 -23.42 -15.54
N ALA A 71 -3.79 -23.92 -14.77
CA ALA A 71 -3.69 -25.32 -14.41
C ALA A 71 -4.87 -25.80 -13.56
N ALA A 72 -5.51 -24.90 -12.82
CA ALA A 72 -6.72 -25.20 -12.05
C ALA A 72 -8.00 -25.28 -12.90
N GLY A 73 -7.93 -24.95 -14.20
CA GLY A 73 -9.09 -24.88 -15.10
C GLY A 73 -9.89 -26.17 -15.26
N TYR A 74 -9.33 -27.31 -14.88
CA TYR A 74 -10.03 -28.61 -14.89
C TYR A 74 -11.09 -28.75 -13.79
N LEU A 75 -11.06 -27.88 -12.76
CA LEU A 75 -12.01 -27.87 -11.65
C LEU A 75 -12.89 -26.61 -11.73
N PRO A 76 -14.22 -26.72 -11.57
CA PRO A 76 -15.16 -25.64 -11.92
C PRO A 76 -15.03 -24.38 -11.04
N LEU A 77 -14.65 -24.51 -9.77
CA LEU A 77 -14.54 -23.39 -8.83
C LEU A 77 -13.10 -23.03 -8.46
N LEU A 78 -12.13 -23.91 -8.77
CA LEU A 78 -10.77 -23.72 -8.29
C LEU A 78 -10.06 -22.49 -8.91
N PRO A 79 -10.20 -22.19 -10.21
CA PRO A 79 -9.63 -20.97 -10.80
C PRO A 79 -10.14 -19.70 -10.11
N LEU A 80 -11.45 -19.63 -9.86
CA LEU A 80 -12.09 -18.52 -9.18
C LEU A 80 -11.50 -18.33 -7.76
N LEU A 81 -11.44 -19.41 -6.98
CA LEU A 81 -10.92 -19.37 -5.61
C LEU A 81 -9.43 -19.04 -5.56
N LEU A 82 -8.63 -19.58 -6.49
CA LEU A 82 -7.20 -19.26 -6.59
C LEU A 82 -6.97 -17.82 -7.02
N SER A 83 -7.73 -17.32 -7.99
CA SER A 83 -7.67 -15.92 -8.40
C SER A 83 -8.04 -14.98 -7.26
N ALA A 84 -9.09 -15.30 -6.49
CA ALA A 84 -9.47 -14.52 -5.31
C ALA A 84 -8.39 -14.56 -4.22
N PHE A 85 -7.79 -15.73 -3.98
CA PHE A 85 -6.68 -15.90 -3.03
C PHE A 85 -5.44 -15.10 -3.44
N LEU A 86 -5.03 -15.19 -4.71
CA LEU A 86 -3.89 -14.46 -5.25
C LEU A 86 -4.15 -12.95 -5.26
N LEU A 87 -5.34 -12.52 -5.69
CA LEU A 87 -5.72 -11.10 -5.66
C LEU A 87 -5.71 -10.56 -4.23
N LYS A 88 -6.34 -11.27 -3.28
CA LYS A 88 -6.34 -10.89 -1.86
C LYS A 88 -4.93 -10.69 -1.34
N SER A 89 -3.97 -11.51 -1.78
CA SER A 89 -2.59 -11.38 -1.31
C SER A 89 -1.89 -10.06 -1.74
N THR A 90 -2.47 -9.34 -2.69
CA THR A 90 -1.91 -8.08 -3.20
C THR A 90 -2.30 -6.87 -2.37
N PHE A 91 -3.35 -6.95 -1.55
CA PHE A 91 -3.79 -5.86 -0.67
C PHE A 91 -4.02 -6.32 0.77
N SER A 92 -4.01 -5.38 1.72
CA SER A 92 -4.07 -5.69 3.17
C SER A 92 -4.85 -4.62 3.95
N MET A 93 -6.18 -4.61 3.84
CA MET A 93 -7.00 -3.54 4.44
C MET A 93 -7.11 -3.73 5.94
N ARG A 94 -7.53 -4.92 6.38
CA ARG A 94 -7.72 -5.21 7.80
C ARG A 94 -6.40 -5.16 8.57
N CYS A 95 -5.32 -5.68 7.99
CA CYS A 95 -3.99 -5.65 8.59
C CYS A 95 -3.52 -4.22 8.87
N LEU A 96 -3.60 -3.35 7.86
CA LEU A 96 -3.17 -1.96 7.96
C LEU A 96 -3.92 -1.23 9.07
N LEU A 97 -5.27 -1.32 9.08
CA LEU A 97 -6.09 -0.67 10.10
C LEU A 97 -5.82 -1.23 11.51
N GLN A 98 -5.65 -2.55 11.64
CA GLN A 98 -5.38 -3.19 12.93
C GLN A 98 -4.00 -2.79 13.49
N VAL A 99 -2.94 -2.86 12.68
CA VAL A 99 -1.59 -2.49 13.11
C VAL A 99 -1.53 -1.01 13.51
N SER A 100 -2.15 -0.12 12.74
CA SER A 100 -2.26 1.30 13.11
C SER A 100 -3.04 1.50 14.41
N SER A 101 -4.11 0.74 14.63
CA SER A 101 -4.89 0.80 15.88
C SER A 101 -4.11 0.28 17.08
N ASP A 102 -3.39 -0.83 16.93
CA ASP A 102 -2.61 -1.45 17.99
C ASP A 102 -1.46 -0.55 18.42
N ILE A 103 -0.76 0.06 17.47
CA ILE A 103 0.30 1.03 17.76
C ILE A 103 -0.31 2.29 18.38
N GLY A 104 -1.43 2.80 17.86
CA GLY A 104 -2.13 3.95 18.43
C GLY A 104 -2.47 3.77 19.91
N ARG A 105 -2.97 2.58 20.29
CA ARG A 105 -3.21 2.23 21.70
C ARG A 105 -1.92 2.14 22.51
N ALA A 106 -0.90 1.49 21.96
CA ALA A 106 0.40 1.38 22.63
C ALA A 106 1.03 2.75 22.89
N ILE A 107 0.87 3.74 22.00
CA ILE A 107 1.41 5.10 22.21
C ILE A 107 0.80 5.75 23.47
N GLU A 108 -0.47 5.47 23.78
CA GLU A 108 -1.13 5.98 24.98
C GLU A 108 -0.75 5.19 26.25
N GLU A 109 -0.63 3.87 26.14
CA GLU A 109 -0.45 2.96 27.28
C GLU A 109 1.02 2.76 27.68
N ASP A 110 1.90 2.55 26.70
CA ASP A 110 3.31 2.18 26.87
C ASP A 110 4.12 2.61 25.64
N MET A 111 4.76 3.79 25.75
CA MET A 111 5.56 4.36 24.68
C MET A 111 6.75 3.48 24.27
N ASP A 112 7.34 2.70 25.17
CA ASP A 112 8.47 1.84 24.81
C ASP A 112 7.99 0.64 23.99
N ARG A 113 6.84 0.07 24.36
CA ARG A 113 6.14 -0.90 23.53
C ARG A 113 5.78 -0.32 22.17
N ALA A 114 5.24 0.90 22.10
CA ALA A 114 4.91 1.56 20.83
C ALA A 114 6.15 1.72 19.93
N ARG A 115 7.28 2.16 20.50
CA ARG A 115 8.55 2.30 19.78
C ARG A 115 9.05 0.98 19.21
N SER A 116 8.85 -0.13 19.92
CA SER A 116 9.19 -1.48 19.43
C SER A 116 8.30 -1.97 18.28
N MET A 117 7.05 -1.48 18.20
CA MET A 117 6.07 -1.89 17.19
C MET A 117 6.10 -1.00 15.94
N LEU A 118 6.42 0.29 16.08
CA LEU A 118 6.49 1.25 14.97
C LEU A 118 7.32 0.81 13.75
N PRO A 119 8.45 0.09 13.89
CA PRO A 119 9.21 -0.41 12.73
C PRO A 119 8.41 -1.32 11.80
N ALA A 120 7.28 -1.87 12.24
CA ALA A 120 6.36 -2.60 11.37
C ALA A 120 5.63 -1.71 10.35
N LEU A 121 5.53 -0.40 10.60
CA LEU A 121 4.92 0.59 9.72
C LEU A 121 5.92 1.56 9.10
N VAL A 122 6.98 1.92 9.83
CA VAL A 122 7.89 3.00 9.45
C VAL A 122 9.29 2.49 9.13
N GLY A 123 9.87 2.99 8.04
CA GLY A 123 11.29 2.78 7.70
C GLY A 123 12.24 3.80 8.33
N ARG A 124 12.03 4.20 9.60
CA ARG A 124 12.88 5.16 10.33
C ARG A 124 13.18 4.65 11.74
N ASP A 125 14.25 5.17 12.36
CA ASP A 125 14.50 4.93 13.78
C ASP A 125 13.36 5.53 14.62
N THR A 126 12.90 4.75 15.59
CA THR A 126 11.73 5.04 16.43
C THR A 126 12.12 5.29 17.88
N ALA A 127 13.37 5.02 18.27
CA ALA A 127 13.79 4.99 19.67
C ALA A 127 13.60 6.33 20.41
N SER A 128 13.72 7.46 19.71
CA SER A 128 13.66 8.80 20.28
C SER A 128 12.34 9.55 20.02
N LEU A 129 11.35 8.90 19.39
CA LEU A 129 10.10 9.59 19.03
C LEU A 129 9.30 9.98 20.29
N SER A 130 8.81 11.22 20.29
CA SER A 130 7.80 11.69 21.23
C SER A 130 6.42 11.10 20.91
N GLN A 131 5.46 11.23 21.82
CA GLN A 131 4.09 10.75 21.61
C GLN A 131 3.43 11.38 20.36
N GLY A 132 3.62 12.68 20.16
CA GLY A 132 3.11 13.38 18.97
C GLY A 132 3.81 12.95 17.68
N GLN A 133 5.14 12.77 17.72
CA GLN A 133 5.89 12.26 16.56
C GLN A 133 5.55 10.81 16.23
N ALA A 134 5.27 9.98 17.24
CA ALA A 134 4.78 8.62 17.05
C ALA A 134 3.38 8.61 16.45
N SER A 135 2.49 9.49 16.93
CA SER A 135 1.13 9.66 16.37
C SER A 135 1.19 10.14 14.91
N SER A 136 2.04 11.13 14.62
CA SER A 136 2.36 11.55 13.26
C SER A 136 2.83 10.36 12.42
N ALA A 137 3.79 9.58 12.93
CA ALA A 137 4.35 8.43 12.23
C ALA A 137 3.29 7.41 11.81
N VAL A 138 2.35 7.11 12.71
CA VAL A 138 1.24 6.19 12.43
C VAL A 138 0.33 6.76 11.35
N ILE A 139 -0.03 8.05 11.42
CA ILE A 139 -0.95 8.69 10.46
C ILE A 139 -0.29 8.85 9.08
N GLU A 140 0.98 9.26 9.05
CA GLU A 140 1.84 9.29 7.85
C GLU A 140 1.82 7.91 7.16
N SER A 141 2.24 6.87 7.88
CA SER A 141 2.35 5.53 7.30
C SER A 141 1.00 4.89 6.98
N LEU A 142 -0.05 5.16 7.75
CA LEU A 142 -1.40 4.70 7.43
C LEU A 142 -1.89 5.28 6.09
N SER A 143 -1.67 6.57 5.86
CA SER A 143 -2.11 7.24 4.63
C SER A 143 -1.22 6.92 3.43
N GLU A 144 0.09 6.77 3.61
CA GLU A 144 1.01 6.29 2.57
C GLU A 144 0.66 4.84 2.15
N ASN A 145 0.60 3.92 3.12
CA ASN A 145 0.31 2.50 2.85
C ASN A 145 -1.13 2.24 2.38
N TYR A 146 -2.05 3.20 2.56
CA TYR A 146 -3.36 3.13 1.91
C TYR A 146 -3.22 3.12 0.37
N VAL A 147 -2.27 3.86 -0.18
CA VAL A 147 -2.01 3.85 -1.62
C VAL A 147 -1.35 2.54 -2.03
N ASP A 148 -0.18 2.24 -1.46
CA ASP A 148 0.65 1.12 -1.91
C ASP A 148 0.03 -0.24 -1.56
N GLY A 149 -0.61 -0.32 -0.40
CA GLY A 149 -1.15 -1.56 0.15
C GLY A 149 -2.59 -1.86 -0.23
N ILE A 150 -3.34 -0.91 -0.81
CA ILE A 150 -4.78 -1.09 -1.06
C ILE A 150 -5.21 -0.48 -2.40
N LEU A 151 -5.06 0.84 -2.56
CA LEU A 151 -5.56 1.54 -3.74
C LEU A 151 -4.88 1.07 -5.03
N SER A 152 -3.54 1.00 -5.04
CA SER A 152 -2.79 0.67 -6.25
C SER A 152 -3.02 -0.76 -6.75
N PRO A 153 -3.00 -1.82 -5.92
CA PRO A 153 -3.35 -3.17 -6.37
C PRO A 153 -4.77 -3.26 -6.94
N ILE A 154 -5.75 -2.62 -6.28
CA ILE A 154 -7.15 -2.59 -6.75
C ILE A 154 -7.27 -1.80 -8.05
N PHE A 155 -6.58 -0.67 -8.16
CA PHE A 155 -6.56 0.17 -9.36
C PHE A 155 -6.07 -0.62 -10.57
N TYR A 156 -4.93 -1.30 -10.46
CA TYR A 156 -4.39 -2.12 -11.55
C TYR A 156 -5.27 -3.33 -11.88
N TYR A 157 -5.86 -3.95 -10.86
CA TYR A 157 -6.84 -5.02 -11.07
C TYR A 157 -8.01 -4.55 -11.93
N VAL A 158 -8.67 -3.46 -11.54
CA VAL A 158 -9.83 -2.91 -12.25
C VAL A 158 -9.44 -2.43 -13.64
N LEU A 159 -8.32 -1.71 -13.78
CA LEU A 159 -7.87 -1.13 -15.05
C LEU A 159 -7.60 -2.19 -16.12
N PHE A 160 -7.02 -3.33 -15.75
CA PHE A 160 -6.66 -4.40 -16.68
C PHE A 160 -7.69 -5.54 -16.75
N SER A 161 -8.74 -5.51 -15.91
CA SER A 161 -9.83 -6.50 -15.95
C SER A 161 -10.54 -6.59 -17.33
N PRO A 162 -10.83 -5.49 -18.06
CA PRO A 162 -11.40 -5.57 -19.41
C PRO A 162 -10.54 -6.30 -20.44
N LEU A 163 -9.23 -6.41 -20.18
CA LEU A 163 -8.28 -7.16 -21.03
C LEU A 163 -8.10 -8.62 -20.55
N GLY A 164 -8.78 -9.02 -19.49
CA GLY A 164 -8.57 -10.32 -18.83
C GLY A 164 -7.25 -10.43 -18.09
N LEU A 165 -6.58 -9.31 -17.81
CA LEU A 165 -5.24 -9.24 -17.19
C LEU A 165 -5.24 -8.59 -15.81
N GLY A 166 -6.41 -8.46 -15.17
CA GLY A 166 -6.56 -7.76 -13.89
C GLY A 166 -5.71 -8.38 -12.78
N LEU A 167 -5.75 -9.72 -12.63
CA LEU A 167 -4.98 -10.42 -11.60
C LEU A 167 -3.47 -10.27 -11.84
N GLU A 168 -3.03 -10.46 -13.07
CA GLU A 168 -1.64 -10.34 -13.50
C GLU A 168 -1.11 -8.93 -13.23
N ALA A 169 -1.89 -7.89 -13.54
CA ALA A 169 -1.53 -6.50 -13.28
C ALA A 169 -1.38 -6.22 -11.76
N ALA A 170 -2.30 -6.71 -10.93
CA ALA A 170 -2.21 -6.58 -9.48
C ALA A 170 -0.98 -7.30 -8.89
N LEU A 171 -0.68 -8.51 -9.40
CA LEU A 171 0.51 -9.28 -9.02
C LEU A 171 1.81 -8.59 -9.45
N ALA A 172 1.84 -8.04 -10.67
CA ALA A 172 2.98 -7.28 -11.18
C ALA A 172 3.26 -6.04 -10.33
N PHE A 173 2.22 -5.27 -10.01
CA PHE A 173 2.32 -4.13 -9.09
C PHE A 173 2.87 -4.56 -7.73
N LYS A 174 2.31 -5.63 -7.14
CA LYS A 174 2.76 -6.11 -5.83
C LYS A 174 4.21 -6.57 -5.84
N ALA A 175 4.67 -7.19 -6.93
CA ALA A 175 6.06 -7.58 -7.11
C ALA A 175 7.00 -6.36 -7.11
N VAL A 176 6.63 -5.28 -7.80
CA VAL A 176 7.37 -4.02 -7.82
C VAL A 176 7.40 -3.38 -6.44
N SER A 177 6.25 -3.24 -5.78
CA SER A 177 6.15 -2.63 -4.44
C SER A 177 6.93 -3.43 -3.37
N THR A 178 6.89 -4.76 -3.45
CA THR A 178 7.69 -5.63 -2.56
C THR A 178 9.19 -5.45 -2.83
N MET A 179 9.58 -5.25 -4.09
CA MET A 179 10.97 -4.99 -4.45
C MET A 179 11.48 -3.66 -3.92
N ASP A 180 10.69 -2.58 -4.01
CA ASP A 180 11.08 -1.29 -3.43
C ASP A 180 11.22 -1.39 -1.91
N SER A 181 10.30 -2.09 -1.24
CA SER A 181 10.39 -2.29 0.22
C SER A 181 11.63 -3.09 0.66
N MET A 182 12.10 -4.07 -0.14
CA MET A 182 13.19 -4.98 0.25
C MET A 182 14.57 -4.63 -0.29
N VAL A 183 14.62 -3.97 -1.44
CA VAL A 183 15.87 -3.64 -2.17
C VAL A 183 15.97 -2.12 -2.39
N GLY A 184 15.02 -1.34 -1.87
CA GLY A 184 14.94 0.10 -2.06
C GLY A 184 16.25 0.83 -1.81
N TYR A 185 16.45 1.88 -2.60
CA TYR A 185 17.71 2.60 -2.81
C TYR A 185 18.36 3.21 -1.54
N LYS A 186 17.67 3.20 -0.40
CA LYS A 186 18.14 3.71 0.89
C LYS A 186 18.96 2.69 1.69
N THR A 187 19.02 1.43 1.25
CA THR A 187 19.86 0.41 1.88
C THR A 187 21.30 0.55 1.38
N GLU A 188 22.25 0.70 2.31
CA GLU A 188 23.68 0.82 2.01
C GLU A 188 24.17 -0.41 1.21
N GLY A 189 24.89 -0.17 0.11
CA GLY A 189 25.34 -1.24 -0.82
C GLY A 189 24.30 -1.73 -1.85
N LEU A 190 23.01 -1.38 -1.72
CA LEU A 190 21.96 -1.78 -2.67
C LEU A 190 21.43 -0.62 -3.54
N ARG A 191 21.98 0.59 -3.38
CA ARG A 191 21.46 1.80 -4.03
C ARG A 191 21.29 1.68 -5.55
N GLU A 192 22.25 1.07 -6.25
CA GLU A 192 22.15 0.90 -7.71
C GLU A 192 21.21 -0.24 -8.10
N LEU A 193 21.24 -1.35 -7.35
CA LEU A 193 20.38 -2.51 -7.58
C LEU A 193 18.90 -2.17 -7.31
N GLY A 194 18.63 -1.37 -6.29
CA GLY A 194 17.31 -0.91 -5.89
C GLY A 194 16.72 0.20 -6.77
N PHE A 195 17.55 0.86 -7.59
CA PHE A 195 17.13 2.03 -8.37
C PHE A 195 15.97 1.70 -9.31
N ALA A 196 16.03 0.55 -10.00
CA ALA A 196 14.98 0.15 -10.93
C ALA A 196 13.66 -0.13 -10.21
N GLY A 197 13.69 -0.88 -9.10
CA GLY A 197 12.52 -1.15 -8.28
C GLY A 197 11.86 0.13 -7.78
N ALA A 198 12.65 1.04 -7.20
CA ALA A 198 12.16 2.32 -6.69
C ALA A 198 11.56 3.22 -7.77
N ARG A 199 12.18 3.28 -8.96
CA ARG A 199 11.64 4.08 -10.07
C ARG A 199 10.39 3.48 -10.70
N SER A 200 10.33 2.16 -10.80
CA SER A 200 9.13 1.46 -11.25
C SER A 200 7.99 1.65 -10.25
N ASP A 201 8.26 1.57 -8.94
CA ASP A 201 7.25 1.84 -7.91
C ASP A 201 6.75 3.29 -7.98
N ASP A 202 7.66 4.27 -8.06
CA ASP A 202 7.31 5.68 -8.25
C ASP A 202 6.44 5.90 -9.50
N LEU A 203 6.73 5.20 -10.59
CA LEU A 203 5.94 5.30 -11.82
C LEU A 203 4.55 4.69 -11.65
N LEU A 204 4.45 3.49 -11.08
CA LEU A 204 3.19 2.77 -10.94
C LEU A 204 2.26 3.42 -9.91
N ASN A 205 2.82 4.00 -8.85
CA ASN A 205 2.05 4.73 -7.84
C ASN A 205 1.68 6.16 -8.27
N PHE A 206 2.17 6.67 -9.42
CA PHE A 206 1.93 8.05 -9.83
C PHE A 206 0.45 8.40 -9.96
N ILE A 207 -0.33 7.58 -10.68
CA ILE A 207 -1.77 7.81 -10.86
C ILE A 207 -2.54 7.47 -9.57
N PRO A 208 -2.36 6.28 -8.95
CA PRO A 208 -3.04 5.94 -7.70
C PRO A 208 -2.86 6.98 -6.59
N ALA A 209 -1.63 7.49 -6.38
CA ALA A 209 -1.37 8.48 -5.34
C ALA A 209 -2.18 9.77 -5.53
N ARG A 210 -2.41 10.19 -6.78
CA ARG A 210 -3.25 11.38 -7.08
C ARG A 210 -4.73 11.08 -6.94
N LEU A 211 -5.16 9.88 -7.31
CA LEU A 211 -6.55 9.44 -7.11
C LEU A 211 -6.91 9.33 -5.62
N SER A 212 -5.93 9.02 -4.77
CA SER A 212 -6.13 8.88 -3.33
C SER A 212 -6.76 10.12 -2.70
N ILE A 213 -6.41 11.32 -3.19
CA ILE A 213 -6.90 12.62 -2.70
C ILE A 213 -8.42 12.66 -2.75
N PHE A 214 -9.02 12.20 -3.86
CA PHE A 214 -10.47 12.25 -4.03
C PHE A 214 -11.17 11.32 -3.05
N SER A 215 -10.67 10.11 -2.86
CA SER A 215 -11.23 9.17 -1.89
C SER A 215 -11.11 9.68 -0.44
N ILE A 216 -9.98 10.31 -0.09
CA ILE A 216 -9.76 10.89 1.25
C ILE A 216 -10.65 12.12 1.47
N ALA A 217 -10.77 12.99 0.47
CA ALA A 217 -11.63 14.17 0.53
C ALA A 217 -13.12 13.80 0.65
N LEU A 218 -13.58 12.83 -0.15
CA LEU A 218 -14.95 12.32 -0.10
C LEU A 218 -15.26 11.55 1.20
N ALA A 219 -14.25 10.94 1.82
CA ALA A 219 -14.39 10.29 3.12
C ALA A 219 -14.72 11.27 4.25
N ARG A 220 -14.46 12.58 4.05
CA ARG A 220 -14.81 13.65 4.99
C ARG A 220 -15.28 14.91 4.25
N PRO A 221 -16.52 14.92 3.69
CA PRO A 221 -16.97 15.94 2.73
C PRO A 221 -16.88 17.38 3.24
N LEU A 222 -17.17 17.62 4.52
CA LEU A 222 -17.09 18.96 5.13
C LEU A 222 -15.66 19.52 5.19
N GLN A 223 -14.65 18.64 5.09
CA GLN A 223 -13.23 18.99 5.09
C GLN A 223 -12.58 18.70 3.72
N ALA A 224 -13.37 18.38 2.69
CA ALA A 224 -12.85 18.05 1.35
C ALA A 224 -11.97 19.18 0.79
N GLY A 225 -12.41 20.44 0.91
CA GLY A 225 -11.62 21.60 0.46
C GLY A 225 -10.26 21.70 1.15
N ALA A 226 -10.19 21.44 2.45
CA ALA A 226 -8.95 21.44 3.22
C ALA A 226 -8.03 20.28 2.81
N ALA A 227 -8.59 19.08 2.59
CA ALA A 227 -7.86 17.92 2.10
C ALA A 227 -7.22 18.19 0.73
N LEU A 228 -7.99 18.73 -0.24
CA LEU A 228 -7.48 19.07 -1.57
C LEU A 228 -6.42 20.18 -1.50
N ALA A 229 -6.69 21.24 -0.76
CA ALA A 229 -5.77 22.37 -0.64
C ALA A 229 -4.42 21.94 -0.03
N ALA A 230 -4.47 21.12 1.03
CA ALA A 230 -3.27 20.58 1.65
C ALA A 230 -2.52 19.64 0.70
N ALA A 231 -3.23 18.73 0.01
CA ALA A 231 -2.62 17.85 -0.97
C ALA A 231 -1.85 18.63 -2.04
N ILE A 232 -2.50 19.61 -2.69
CA ILE A 232 -1.88 20.43 -3.75
C ILE A 232 -0.70 21.26 -3.22
N ARG A 233 -0.81 21.82 -2.01
CA ARG A 233 0.23 22.70 -1.46
C ARG A 233 1.44 21.94 -0.91
N PHE A 234 1.24 20.76 -0.32
CA PHE A 234 2.27 20.09 0.47
C PHE A 234 2.78 18.77 -0.11
N HIS A 235 2.14 18.18 -1.14
CA HIS A 235 2.55 16.88 -1.67
C HIS A 235 4.04 16.82 -2.08
N GLY A 236 4.60 17.94 -2.56
CA GLY A 236 5.97 18.01 -3.05
C GLY A 236 7.05 18.09 -1.97
N ARG A 237 6.68 18.14 -0.68
CA ARG A 237 7.63 18.21 0.44
C ARG A 237 8.25 16.87 0.79
N THR A 238 7.64 15.75 0.38
CA THR A 238 8.17 14.41 0.63
C THR A 238 9.22 14.02 -0.41
N PRO A 239 10.22 13.19 -0.05
CA PRO A 239 11.22 12.72 -1.01
C PRO A 239 10.64 11.90 -2.17
N SER A 240 9.58 11.11 -1.92
CA SER A 240 8.87 10.39 -2.97
C SER A 240 7.88 11.33 -3.67
N PRO A 241 7.76 11.27 -5.02
CA PRO A 241 6.79 12.05 -5.79
C PRO A 241 5.33 11.66 -5.53
N ASN A 242 5.10 10.55 -4.81
CA ASN A 242 3.79 9.94 -4.60
C ASN A 242 3.33 10.04 -3.14
N SER A 243 4.21 9.67 -2.20
CA SER A 243 3.88 9.54 -0.77
C SER A 243 3.19 10.79 -0.18
N GLY A 244 3.62 12.00 -0.59
CA GLY A 244 3.09 13.24 -0.06
C GLY A 244 1.63 13.53 -0.41
N TRP A 245 1.09 12.96 -1.49
CA TRP A 245 -0.30 13.20 -1.89
C TRP A 245 -1.33 12.68 -0.88
N PRO A 246 -1.35 11.37 -0.53
CA PRO A 246 -2.28 10.87 0.47
C PRO A 246 -1.99 11.43 1.86
N MET A 247 -0.72 11.60 2.24
CA MET A 247 -0.34 12.13 3.55
C MET A 247 -0.82 13.58 3.74
N ALA A 248 -0.59 14.45 2.75
CA ALA A 248 -1.04 15.83 2.82
C ALA A 248 -2.57 15.96 2.74
N ALA A 249 -3.24 15.10 1.96
CA ALA A 249 -4.70 15.03 1.96
C ALA A 249 -5.26 14.64 3.33
N CYS A 250 -4.64 13.64 3.98
CA CYS A 250 -4.99 13.20 5.33
C CYS A 250 -4.75 14.32 6.37
N ALA A 251 -3.57 14.95 6.32
CA ALA A 251 -3.22 16.10 7.15
C ALA A 251 -4.27 17.22 7.03
N GLY A 252 -4.64 17.61 5.81
CA GLY A 252 -5.66 18.64 5.55
C GLY A 252 -7.06 18.25 6.01
N ALA A 253 -7.45 16.98 5.81
CA ALA A 253 -8.75 16.48 6.25
C ALA A 253 -8.88 16.44 7.79
N LEU A 254 -7.77 16.25 8.50
CA LEU A 254 -7.75 16.19 9.96
C LEU A 254 -7.33 17.51 10.63
N GLY A 255 -6.70 18.42 9.89
CA GLY A 255 -6.14 19.68 10.40
C GLY A 255 -4.86 19.46 11.21
N LEU A 256 -4.05 18.45 10.85
CA LEU A 256 -2.88 18.01 11.60
C LEU A 256 -1.57 18.31 10.87
N ARG A 257 -0.56 18.73 11.62
CA ARG A 257 0.81 18.88 11.16
C ARG A 257 1.50 17.52 11.19
N LEU A 258 1.76 16.92 10.04
CA LEU A 258 2.49 15.65 9.97
C LEU A 258 3.97 15.89 9.71
N GLU A 259 4.83 15.35 10.55
CA GLU A 259 6.27 15.61 10.50
C GLU A 259 7.10 14.32 10.56
N LYS A 260 8.06 14.25 9.64
CA LYS A 260 9.21 13.39 9.73
C LYS A 260 10.44 14.23 10.11
N PRO A 261 10.91 14.18 11.38
CA PRO A 261 12.02 14.99 11.84
C PRO A 261 13.24 14.89 10.92
N GLY A 262 13.80 16.03 10.53
CA GLY A 262 14.96 16.12 9.64
C GLY A 262 14.67 15.79 8.17
N SER A 263 13.41 15.55 7.77
CA SER A 263 13.05 15.26 6.38
C SER A 263 11.97 16.18 5.83
N TYR A 264 10.79 16.24 6.44
CA TYR A 264 9.68 17.03 5.91
C TYR A 264 8.64 17.37 6.98
N VAL A 265 7.82 18.38 6.68
CA VAL A 265 6.63 18.78 7.43
C VAL A 265 5.50 19.04 6.45
N LEU A 266 4.34 18.41 6.66
CA LEU A 266 3.12 18.59 5.89
C LEU A 266 2.09 19.34 6.72
N LEU A 267 1.45 20.36 6.14
CA LEU A 267 0.52 21.27 6.82
C LEU A 267 1.18 21.91 8.06
N ASP A 268 2.16 22.79 7.82
CA ASP A 268 2.94 23.45 8.89
C ASP A 268 2.09 24.29 9.85
N GLU A 269 0.96 24.79 9.38
CA GLU A 269 -0.06 25.50 10.15
C GLU A 269 -1.01 24.57 10.93
N GLY A 270 -0.87 23.26 10.78
CA GLY A 270 -1.71 22.25 11.42
C GLY A 270 -1.42 22.10 12.92
N LYS A 271 -2.32 21.41 13.62
CA LYS A 271 -2.11 21.07 15.03
C LYS A 271 -1.13 19.91 15.16
N GLU A 272 -0.30 19.93 16.20
CA GLU A 272 0.54 18.78 16.56
C GLU A 272 -0.34 17.53 16.82
N PRO A 273 -0.03 16.38 16.20
CA PRO A 273 -0.83 15.17 16.37
C PRO A 273 -0.83 14.70 17.82
N GLN A 274 -2.00 14.28 18.29
CA GLN A 274 -2.19 13.61 19.56
C GLN A 274 -2.60 12.14 19.33
N THR A 275 -2.47 11.30 20.35
CA THR A 275 -2.90 9.90 20.29
C THR A 275 -4.37 9.74 19.92
N SER A 276 -5.21 10.67 20.39
CA SER A 276 -6.64 10.72 20.06
C SER A 276 -6.92 10.93 18.56
N ASP A 277 -5.95 11.41 17.79
CA ASP A 277 -6.10 11.61 16.35
C ASP A 277 -5.89 10.33 15.54
N VAL A 278 -5.19 9.33 16.08
CA VAL A 278 -4.94 8.06 15.39
C VAL A 278 -6.25 7.34 15.04
N PRO A 279 -7.22 7.17 15.96
CA PRO A 279 -8.54 6.62 15.62
C PRO A 279 -9.29 7.45 14.56
N LEU A 280 -9.15 8.78 14.55
CA LEU A 280 -9.78 9.65 13.56
C LEU A 280 -9.19 9.42 12.16
N ALA A 281 -7.87 9.26 12.07
CA ALA A 281 -7.18 8.92 10.83
C ALA A 281 -7.57 7.53 10.33
N ILE A 282 -7.65 6.53 11.22
CA ILE A 282 -8.14 5.18 10.89
C ILE A 282 -9.55 5.25 10.32
N GLY A 283 -10.47 5.97 10.98
CA GLY A 283 -11.84 6.13 10.49
C GLY A 283 -11.93 6.88 9.16
N LEU A 284 -11.05 7.85 8.91
CA LEU A 284 -10.93 8.53 7.62
C LEU A 284 -10.50 7.56 6.51
N ILE A 285 -9.42 6.81 6.73
CA ILE A 285 -8.88 5.87 5.74
C ILE A 285 -9.81 4.68 5.53
N GLN A 286 -10.49 4.18 6.57
CA GLN A 286 -11.51 3.14 6.42
C GLN A 286 -12.66 3.58 5.50
N ARG A 287 -13.11 4.82 5.60
CA ARG A 287 -14.11 5.40 4.67
C ARG A 287 -13.55 5.56 3.25
N ALA A 288 -12.29 5.98 3.11
CA ALA A 288 -11.64 6.08 1.81
C ALA A 288 -11.52 4.71 1.13
N ILE A 289 -11.13 3.67 1.88
CA ILE A 289 -11.11 2.27 1.43
C ILE A 289 -12.51 1.85 0.95
N PHE A 290 -13.56 2.11 1.74
CA PHE A 290 -14.94 1.79 1.35
C PHE A 290 -15.32 2.45 0.02
N LEU A 291 -14.99 3.73 -0.17
CA LEU A 291 -15.27 4.45 -1.42
C LEU A 291 -14.56 3.83 -2.62
N ILE A 292 -13.31 3.37 -2.45
CA ILE A 292 -12.57 2.68 -3.51
C ILE A 292 -13.15 1.30 -3.80
N LEU A 293 -13.54 0.54 -2.78
CA LEU A 293 -14.21 -0.75 -2.98
C LEU A 293 -15.55 -0.57 -3.73
N ALA A 294 -16.33 0.46 -3.36
CA ALA A 294 -17.58 0.79 -4.03
C ALA A 294 -17.35 1.22 -5.49
N ALA A 295 -16.35 2.06 -5.75
CA ALA A 295 -15.99 2.48 -7.11
C ALA A 295 -15.53 1.30 -7.97
N ALA A 296 -14.66 0.44 -7.44
CA ALA A 296 -14.21 -0.77 -8.11
C ALA A 296 -15.37 -1.72 -8.43
N LEU A 297 -16.28 -1.92 -7.48
CA LEU A 297 -17.49 -2.73 -7.68
C LEU A 297 -18.37 -2.16 -8.80
N LEU A 298 -18.61 -0.84 -8.81
CA LEU A 298 -19.42 -0.20 -9.85
C LEU A 298 -18.79 -0.36 -11.23
N ILE A 299 -17.48 -0.13 -11.34
CA ILE A 299 -16.75 -0.26 -12.62
C ILE A 299 -16.79 -1.70 -13.12
N LEU A 300 -16.47 -2.68 -12.26
CA LEU A 300 -16.45 -4.10 -12.62
C LEU A 300 -17.86 -4.68 -12.90
N TYR A 301 -18.90 -4.10 -12.30
CA TYR A 301 -20.29 -4.46 -12.60
C TYR A 301 -20.77 -3.88 -13.93
N SER A 302 -20.26 -2.71 -14.31
CA SER A 302 -20.64 -2.02 -15.55
C SER A 302 -19.88 -2.49 -16.80
N ALA A 303 -18.81 -3.26 -16.62
CA ALA A 303 -17.96 -3.81 -17.68
C ALA A 303 -18.40 -5.22 -18.09
#